data_AF-Q5JG77-F1
#
_entry.id   AF-Q5JG77-F1
#
_cell.length_a   1.000
_cell.length_b   1.000
_cell.length_c   1.000
_cell.angle_alpha   90.00
_cell.angle_beta   90.00
_cell.angle_gamma   90.00
#
_symmetry.space_group_name_H-M   'P 1'
#
loop_
_entity.id
_entity.type
_entity.pdbx_description
1 polymer ?
#
loop_
_entity_poly.entity_id
_entity_poly.type
_entity_poly.pdbx_seq_one_letter_code
_entity_poly.pdbx_strand_id
1 'polypeptide(L)'
;MEIVSRKEGIAAFTEGLSSFLFSLSLNVRFLPSGSEFKAGSTLLHAEGDLETLFKVWRVSQTFLSITCAIVTETRRLVERARKANPDVVIATTRKAYPEKFVEVREYHRALISRNSTRRLKNRVVLPKGVIKR
;
A
#
# COMPACT_ATOMS: atom_id res chain seq x y z
N MET A 1 12.74 -15.74 9.21
CA MET A 1 11.36 -15.29 9.52
C MET A 1 10.54 -15.29 8.25
N GLU A 2 9.26 -15.64 8.36
CA GLU A 2 8.32 -15.64 7.24
C GLU A 2 7.06 -14.84 7.63
N ILE A 3 6.61 -13.96 6.72
CA ILE A 3 5.40 -13.16 6.90
C ILE A 3 4.33 -13.69 5.96
N VAL A 4 3.38 -14.42 6.53
CA VAL A 4 2.27 -15.05 5.81
C VAL A 4 0.99 -14.24 5.99
N SER A 5 0.29 -13.99 4.88
CA SER A 5 -0.99 -13.29 4.92
C SER A 5 -2.12 -14.19 5.42
N ARG A 6 -3.02 -13.64 6.24
CA ARG A 6 -4.27 -14.30 6.65
C ARG A 6 -5.48 -13.89 5.81
N LYS A 7 -5.31 -12.91 4.92
CA LYS A 7 -6.36 -12.37 4.06
C LYS A 7 -5.85 -12.28 2.62
N GLU A 8 -6.76 -12.18 1.68
CA GLU A 8 -6.41 -11.76 0.32
C GLU A 8 -6.08 -10.26 0.28
N GLY A 9 -5.34 -9.85 -0.74
CA GLY A 9 -4.98 -8.45 -0.93
C GLY A 9 -3.94 -8.25 -2.01
N ILE A 10 -3.32 -7.07 -1.98
CA ILE A 10 -2.31 -6.66 -2.95
C ILE A 10 -1.05 -6.29 -2.18
N ALA A 11 0.08 -6.85 -2.61
CA ALA A 11 1.38 -6.56 -2.03
C ALA A 11 1.73 -5.09 -2.25
N ALA A 12 2.25 -4.44 -1.20
CA ALA A 12 2.56 -3.03 -1.25
C ALA A 12 3.82 -2.72 -0.47
N PHE A 13 4.76 -2.06 -1.14
CA PHE A 13 6.03 -1.59 -0.61
C PHE A 13 6.94 -2.73 -0.13
N THR A 14 6.95 -3.85 -0.83
CA THR A 14 7.80 -4.98 -0.49
C THR A 14 9.27 -4.78 -0.89
N GLU A 15 9.54 -3.98 -1.93
CA GLU A 15 10.89 -3.63 -2.41
C GLU A 15 11.64 -2.72 -1.44
N GLY A 16 10.95 -1.72 -0.87
CA GLY A 16 11.57 -0.80 0.08
C GLY A 16 11.87 -1.50 1.42
N LEU A 17 10.95 -2.36 1.87
CA LEU A 17 11.18 -3.19 3.04
C LEU A 17 12.31 -4.21 2.81
N SER A 18 12.37 -4.84 1.63
CA SER A 18 13.45 -5.79 1.33
C SER A 18 14.81 -5.09 1.25
N SER A 19 14.89 -3.89 0.67
CA SER A 19 16.11 -3.07 0.66
C SER A 19 16.58 -2.70 2.07
N PHE A 20 15.65 -2.35 2.96
CA PHE A 20 15.96 -2.08 4.37
C PHE A 20 16.47 -3.33 5.10
N LEU A 21 15.85 -4.49 4.89
CA LEU A 21 16.30 -5.73 5.52
C LEU A 21 17.65 -6.21 4.94
N PHE A 22 17.89 -5.99 3.65
CA PHE A 22 19.15 -6.29 3.00
C PHE A 22 20.31 -5.46 3.56
N SER A 23 20.07 -4.18 3.89
CA SER A 23 21.10 -3.34 4.53
C SER A 23 21.48 -3.80 5.95
N LEU A 24 20.65 -4.66 6.57
CA LEU A 24 20.94 -5.35 7.82
C LEU A 24 21.59 -6.73 7.62
N SER A 25 22.10 -7.01 6.41
CA SER A 25 22.73 -8.29 6.05
C SER A 25 21.79 -9.51 6.12
N LEU A 26 20.49 -9.29 5.93
CA LEU A 26 19.51 -10.38 5.82
C LEU A 26 19.28 -10.75 4.35
N ASN A 27 19.19 -12.06 4.08
CA ASN A 27 18.78 -12.59 2.79
C ASN A 27 17.26 -12.55 2.69
N VAL A 28 16.70 -11.82 1.73
CA VAL A 28 15.25 -11.57 1.64
C VAL A 28 14.67 -12.00 0.29
N ARG A 29 13.57 -12.73 0.35
CA ARG A 29 12.67 -13.00 -0.78
C ARG A 29 11.33 -12.35 -0.50
N PHE A 30 10.69 -11.75 -1.49
CA PHE A 30 9.44 -11.03 -1.29
C PHE A 30 8.53 -11.14 -2.51
N LEU A 31 7.24 -10.93 -2.28
CA LEU A 31 6.24 -10.81 -3.33
C LEU A 31 6.27 -9.37 -3.88
N PRO A 32 6.47 -9.13 -5.20
CA PRO A 32 6.57 -7.77 -5.76
C PRO A 32 5.34 -6.90 -5.48
N SER A 33 5.55 -5.58 -5.34
CA SER A 33 4.45 -4.64 -5.14
C SER A 33 3.49 -4.66 -6.33
N GLY A 34 2.20 -4.74 -6.04
CA GLY A 34 1.14 -4.88 -7.05
C GLY A 34 0.78 -6.30 -7.43
N SER A 35 1.49 -7.30 -6.93
CA SER A 35 1.04 -8.68 -7.02
C SER A 35 -0.17 -8.89 -6.11
N GLU A 36 -1.19 -9.56 -6.65
CA GLU A 36 -2.33 -10.05 -5.87
C GLU A 36 -1.93 -11.31 -5.11
N PHE A 37 -2.41 -11.44 -3.87
CA PHE A 37 -2.16 -12.59 -3.02
C PHE A 37 -3.43 -13.09 -2.35
N LYS A 38 -3.44 -14.37 -1.98
CA LYS A 38 -4.55 -15.01 -1.24
C LYS A 38 -4.18 -15.18 0.23
N ALA A 39 -5.16 -15.57 1.05
CA ALA A 39 -4.86 -16.04 2.39
C ALA A 39 -3.94 -17.28 2.31
N GLY A 40 -2.95 -17.34 3.18
CA GLY A 40 -1.90 -18.37 3.18
C GLY A 40 -0.69 -18.05 2.29
N SER A 41 -0.72 -16.98 1.49
CA SER A 41 0.44 -16.59 0.68
C SER A 41 1.52 -15.91 1.52
N THR A 42 2.78 -16.25 1.23
CA THR A 42 3.96 -15.61 1.82
C THR A 42 4.25 -14.29 1.11
N LEU A 43 4.27 -13.20 1.88
CA LEU A 43 4.57 -11.86 1.38
C LEU A 43 6.07 -11.56 1.42
N LEU A 44 6.74 -12.05 2.46
CA LEU A 44 8.15 -11.80 2.71
C LEU A 44 8.75 -12.96 3.49
N HIS A 45 9.95 -13.36 3.08
CA HIS A 45 10.78 -14.35 3.73
C HIS A 45 12.17 -13.75 3.93
N ALA A 46 12.70 -13.81 5.16
CA ALA A 46 14.03 -13.29 5.47
C ALA A 46 14.83 -14.30 6.30
N GLU A 47 16.10 -14.47 5.97
CA GLU A 47 17.05 -15.37 6.63
C GLU A 47 18.32 -14.62 7.03
N GLY A 48 18.92 -14.99 8.16
CA GLY A 48 20.13 -14.33 8.66
C GLY A 48 20.25 -14.46 10.18
N ASP A 49 20.99 -13.53 10.78
CA ASP A 49 21.22 -13.47 12.22
C ASP A 49 19.91 -13.41 13.03
N LEU A 50 19.83 -14.21 14.09
CA LEU A 50 18.62 -14.39 14.89
C LEU A 50 18.26 -13.12 15.67
N GLU A 51 19.26 -12.44 16.24
CA GLU A 51 19.04 -11.21 17.01
C GLU A 51 18.48 -10.10 16.13
N THR A 52 19.04 -9.96 14.93
CA THR A 52 18.59 -9.00 13.91
C THR A 52 17.17 -9.32 13.45
N LEU A 53 16.87 -10.59 13.15
CA LEU A 53 15.53 -11.04 12.78
C LEU A 53 14.50 -10.71 13.88
N PHE A 54 14.82 -10.98 15.15
CA PHE A 54 13.94 -10.69 16.28
C PHE A 54 13.75 -9.19 16.55
N LYS A 55 14.67 -8.32 16.14
CA LYS A 55 14.49 -6.86 16.21
C LYS A 55 13.50 -6.35 15.16
N VAL A 56 13.55 -6.90 13.94
CA VAL A 56 12.84 -6.33 12.80
C VAL A 56 11.51 -7.00 12.47
N TRP A 57 11.26 -8.23 12.93
CA TRP A 57 10.10 -9.01 12.49
C TRP A 57 8.76 -8.32 12.79
N ARG A 58 8.59 -7.77 14.00
CA ARG A 58 7.32 -7.16 14.40
C ARG A 58 7.04 -5.88 13.63
N VAL A 59 8.09 -5.07 13.44
CA VAL A 59 8.00 -3.84 12.65
C VAL A 59 7.66 -4.18 11.20
N SER A 60 8.35 -5.16 10.61
CA SER A 60 8.11 -5.63 9.24
C SER A 60 6.68 -6.16 9.06
N GLN A 61 6.18 -6.94 10.04
CA GLN A 61 4.83 -7.48 10.02
C GLN A 61 3.76 -6.38 10.11
N THR A 62 3.91 -5.42 11.02
CA THR A 62 2.98 -4.29 11.17
C THR A 62 3.03 -3.39 9.94
N PHE A 63 4.22 -3.15 9.41
CA PHE A 63 4.44 -2.34 8.22
C PHE A 63 3.67 -2.91 7.01
N LEU A 64 3.91 -4.18 6.67
CA LEU A 64 3.21 -4.83 5.54
C LEU A 64 1.70 -4.93 5.76
N SER A 65 1.26 -5.12 7.02
CA SER A 65 -0.17 -5.15 7.33
C SER A 65 -0.86 -3.83 6.99
N ILE A 66 -0.22 -2.70 7.30
CA ILE A 66 -0.77 -1.37 7.03
C ILE A 66 -0.71 -1.06 5.53
N THR A 67 0.44 -1.24 4.88
CA THR A 67 0.61 -0.87 3.46
C THR A 67 -0.29 -1.71 2.55
N CYS A 68 -0.32 -3.03 2.73
CA CYS A 68 -1.16 -3.92 1.93
C CYS A 68 -2.66 -3.64 2.16
N ALA A 69 -3.08 -3.36 3.39
CA ALA A 69 -4.48 -3.02 3.68
C ALA A 69 -4.92 -1.74 2.97
N ILE A 70 -4.10 -0.68 3.06
CA ILE A 70 -4.37 0.60 2.41
C ILE A 70 -4.50 0.43 0.89
N VAL A 71 -3.56 -0.30 0.28
CA VAL A 71 -3.54 -0.52 -1.18
C VAL A 71 -4.73 -1.36 -1.64
N THR A 72 -5.05 -2.42 -0.91
CA THR A 72 -6.18 -3.31 -1.22
C THR A 72 -7.50 -2.55 -1.17
N GLU A 73 -7.74 -1.75 -0.11
CA GLU A 73 -8.96 -0.95 0.02
C GLU A 73 -9.02 0.18 -1.01
N THR A 74 -7.87 0.79 -1.34
CA THR A 74 -7.80 1.79 -2.40
C THR A 74 -8.21 1.19 -3.75
N ARG A 75 -7.71 0.01 -4.10
CA ARG A 75 -8.10 -0.64 -5.36
C ARG A 75 -9.58 -0.96 -5.39
N ARG A 76 -10.12 -1.55 -4.32
CA ARG A 76 -11.57 -1.85 -4.21
C ARG A 76 -12.42 -0.60 -4.39
N LEU A 77 -11.99 0.53 -3.81
CA LEU A 77 -12.67 1.82 -3.97
C LEU A 77 -12.61 2.31 -5.41
N VAL A 78 -11.44 2.25 -6.06
CA VAL A 78 -11.26 2.67 -7.46
C VAL A 78 -12.12 1.85 -8.40
N GLU A 79 -12.12 0.53 -8.25
CA GLU A 79 -12.93 -0.37 -9.07
C GLU A 79 -14.42 -0.08 -8.90
N ARG A 80 -14.90 0.10 -7.67
CA ARG A 80 -16.32 0.42 -7.40
C ARG A 80 -16.74 1.76 -7.97
N ALA A 81 -15.89 2.79 -7.83
CA ALA A 81 -16.19 4.11 -8.35
C ALA A 81 -16.21 4.13 -9.88
N ARG A 82 -15.23 3.49 -10.54
CA ARG A 82 -15.15 3.40 -12.00
C ARG A 82 -16.28 2.58 -12.61
N LYS A 83 -16.78 1.55 -11.90
CA LYS A 83 -17.99 0.83 -12.29
C LYS A 83 -19.22 1.75 -12.35
N ALA A 84 -19.32 2.73 -11.46
CA ALA A 84 -20.43 3.68 -11.44
C ALA A 84 -20.23 4.85 -12.43
N ASN A 85 -19.00 5.33 -12.58
CA ASN A 85 -18.64 6.37 -13.55
C ASN A 85 -17.18 6.14 -14.03
N PRO A 86 -16.98 5.69 -15.29
CA PRO A 86 -15.65 5.46 -15.84
C PRO A 86 -14.72 6.68 -15.79
N ASP A 87 -15.26 7.89 -15.85
CA ASP A 87 -14.52 9.16 -15.88
C ASP A 87 -14.25 9.73 -14.47
N VAL A 88 -14.57 8.98 -13.41
CA VAL A 88 -14.37 9.45 -12.04
C VAL A 88 -12.89 9.61 -11.71
N VAL A 89 -12.53 10.80 -11.23
CA VAL A 89 -11.20 11.09 -10.70
C VAL A 89 -11.22 10.85 -9.19
N ILE A 90 -10.36 9.94 -8.74
CA ILE A 90 -10.12 9.71 -7.31
C ILE A 90 -8.88 10.51 -6.91
N ALA A 91 -8.88 11.03 -5.69
CA ALA A 91 -7.76 11.79 -5.15
C ALA A 91 -7.53 11.43 -3.69
N THR A 92 -6.28 11.51 -3.24
CA THR A 92 -5.90 11.31 -1.83
C THR A 92 -6.07 12.61 -1.03
N THR A 93 -6.28 12.49 0.28
CA THR A 93 -6.29 13.64 1.20
C THR A 93 -4.97 13.76 1.97
N ARG A 94 -4.79 14.86 2.73
CA ARG A 94 -3.66 15.01 3.67
C ARG A 94 -3.86 14.26 5.00
N LYS A 95 -4.95 13.51 5.18
CA LYS A 95 -5.20 12.69 6.39
C LYS A 95 -4.41 11.37 6.30
N ALA A 96 -3.10 11.48 6.14
CA ALA A 96 -2.21 10.34 6.09
C ALA A 96 -1.85 9.89 7.52
N TYR A 97 -1.58 8.60 7.69
CA TYR A 97 -0.81 8.09 8.83
C TYR A 97 0.54 8.86 8.89
N PRO A 98 1.10 9.17 10.08
CA PRO A 98 2.17 10.15 10.27
C PRO A 98 3.32 10.11 9.24
N GLU A 99 3.92 11.28 9.04
CA GLU A 99 4.74 11.76 7.91
C GLU A 99 5.93 10.90 7.45
N LYS A 100 6.21 9.77 8.12
CA LYS A 100 7.33 8.86 7.82
C LYS A 100 7.05 7.84 6.70
N PHE A 101 5.81 7.70 6.22
CA PHE A 101 5.46 6.79 5.10
C PHE A 101 5.39 7.53 3.76
N VAL A 102 6.45 8.24 3.38
CA VAL A 102 6.50 9.07 2.16
C VAL A 102 6.31 8.23 0.89
N GLU A 103 6.70 6.95 0.89
CA GLU A 103 6.67 6.10 -0.30
C GLU A 103 5.35 5.36 -0.57
N VAL A 104 4.48 5.16 0.43
CA VAL A 104 3.12 4.63 0.18
C VAL A 104 2.35 5.56 -0.78
N ARG A 105 2.71 6.85 -0.77
CA ARG A 105 2.19 7.88 -1.68
C ARG A 105 2.55 7.64 -3.15
N GLU A 106 3.68 7.01 -3.45
CA GLU A 106 4.07 6.65 -4.82
C GLU A 106 3.18 5.52 -5.36
N TYR A 107 2.91 4.51 -4.54
CA TYR A 107 2.03 3.41 -4.93
C TYR A 107 0.57 3.86 -5.08
N HIS A 108 0.09 4.73 -4.17
CA HIS A 108 -1.20 5.41 -4.35
C HIS A 108 -1.27 6.20 -5.66
N ARG A 109 -0.20 6.91 -6.04
CA ARG A 109 -0.14 7.65 -7.31
C ARG A 109 -0.28 6.73 -8.52
N ALA A 110 0.31 5.55 -8.47
CA ALA A 110 0.17 4.55 -9.54
C ALA A 110 -1.28 4.07 -9.69
N LEU A 111 -1.99 3.84 -8.57
CA LEU A 111 -3.38 3.37 -8.58
C LEU A 111 -4.42 4.47 -8.90
N ILE A 112 -4.17 5.71 -8.47
CA ILE A 112 -5.15 6.81 -8.46
C ILE A 112 -5.05 7.71 -9.72
N SER A 113 -4.17 7.36 -10.67
CA SER A 113 -3.84 8.04 -11.94
C SER A 113 -2.69 9.06 -11.87
N ARG A 114 -1.91 9.12 -12.97
CA ARG A 114 -0.73 9.97 -13.19
C ARG A 114 -0.96 11.49 -12.99
N ASN A 115 -2.21 11.97 -12.91
CA ASN A 115 -2.55 13.41 -12.93
C ASN A 115 -3.16 13.98 -11.63
N SER A 116 -3.30 13.19 -10.56
CA SER A 116 -4.09 13.59 -9.37
C SER A 116 -3.32 14.43 -8.32
N THR A 117 -2.03 14.73 -8.51
CA THR A 117 -1.25 15.57 -7.58
C THR A 117 -1.21 17.05 -7.94
N ARG A 118 -2.29 17.59 -8.52
CA ARG A 118 -2.47 19.05 -8.47
C ARG A 118 -2.75 19.40 -7.02
N ARG A 119 -1.81 20.11 -6.37
CA ARG A 119 -2.00 20.85 -5.11
C ARG A 119 -3.46 21.29 -5.00
N LEU A 120 -4.29 20.57 -4.27
CA LEU A 120 -5.67 20.98 -3.99
C LEU A 120 -5.62 22.09 -2.93
N LYS A 121 -5.05 23.24 -3.32
CA LYS A 121 -5.50 24.52 -2.78
C LYS A 121 -6.88 24.75 -3.43
N ASN A 122 -7.93 24.43 -2.68
CA ASN A 122 -9.30 24.89 -2.93
C ASN A 122 -9.95 24.54 -4.28
N ARG A 123 -10.20 23.25 -4.58
CA ARG A 123 -11.31 22.86 -5.48
C ARG A 123 -11.66 21.38 -5.35
N VAL A 124 -12.59 21.08 -4.43
CA VAL A 124 -13.39 19.86 -4.57
C VAL A 124 -14.40 20.15 -5.67
N VAL A 125 -14.21 19.58 -6.85
CA VAL A 125 -15.29 19.56 -7.87
C VAL A 125 -16.09 18.29 -7.61
N LEU A 126 -17.13 18.41 -6.78
CA LEU A 126 -18.18 17.40 -6.76
C LEU A 126 -18.93 17.47 -8.10
N PRO A 127 -19.25 16.33 -8.75
CA PRO A 127 -20.16 16.34 -9.87
C PRO A 127 -21.47 16.99 -9.44
N LYS A 128 -21.87 18.06 -10.12
CA LYS A 128 -23.15 18.74 -9.88
C LYS A 128 -24.27 17.72 -10.12
N GLY A 129 -24.90 17.21 -9.05
CA GLY A 129 -26.09 16.38 -9.16
C GLY A 129 -26.34 15.33 -8.07
N VAL A 130 -25.38 14.99 -7.21
CA VAL A 130 -25.50 13.81 -6.31
C VAL A 130 -25.83 14.15 -4.86
N ILE A 131 -26.36 15.34 -4.58
CA ILE A 131 -26.96 15.65 -3.26
C ILE A 131 -28.36 16.18 -3.49
N LYS A 132 -29.34 15.28 -3.62
CA LYS A 132 -30.72 15.57 -3.24
C LYS A 132 -30.84 15.27 -1.75
N ARG A 133 -31.37 16.27 -1.04
CA ARG A 133 -31.55 16.33 0.42
C ARG A 133 -32.39 15.18 0.95
#